data_AF-A0A3N7HHL7-F1
#
_entry.id   AF-A0A3N7HHL7-F1
#
_cell.length_a   1.000
_cell.length_b   1.000
_cell.length_c   1.000
_cell.angle_alpha   90.00
_cell.angle_beta   90.00
_cell.angle_gamma   90.00
#
_symmetry.space_group_name_H-M   'P 1'
#
loop_
_entity.id
_entity.type
_entity.pdbx_description
1 polymer ?
#
loop_
_entity_poly.entity_id
_entity_poly.type
_entity_poly.pdbx_seq_one_letter_code
_entity_poly.pdbx_strand_id
1 'polypeptide(L)' 'MTIVYWILTVLAGIFASGTALSFVIFIVTGDDLWGKRARNLRRLTSAVLLLMFNLWVWGRVISIIIHW' A
#
# COMPACT_ATOMS: atom_id res chain seq x y z
N MET A 1 17.73 -4.06 1.79
CA MET A 1 16.62 -3.50 2.59
C MET A 1 16.08 -2.20 2.00
N THR A 2 16.94 -1.20 1.74
CA THR A 2 16.52 0.15 1.32
C THR A 2 15.77 0.17 -0.03
N ILE A 3 16.28 -0.49 -1.06
CA ILE A 3 15.66 -0.50 -2.41
C ILE A 3 14.25 -1.14 -2.40
N VAL A 4 14.09 -2.29 -1.74
CA VAL A 4 12.79 -2.96 -1.60
C VAL A 4 11.78 -2.08 -0.87
N TYR A 5 12.24 -1.36 0.16
CA TYR A 5 11.41 -0.41 0.89
C TYR A 5 10.95 0.77 0.02
N TRP A 6 11.84 1.32 -0.82
CA TRP A 6 11.49 2.36 -1.79
C TRP A 6 10.45 1.88 -2.80
N ILE A 7 10.61 0.67 -3.36
CA ILE A 7 9.64 0.10 -4.30
C ILE A 7 8.26 -0.04 -3.65
N LEU A 8 8.19 -0.55 -2.43
CA LEU A 8 6.93 -0.72 -1.69
C LEU A 8 6.30 0.62 -1.32
N THR A 9 7.12 1.62 -0.99
CA THR A 9 6.65 2.98 -0.69
C THR A 9 6.02 3.63 -1.93
N VAL A 10 6.65 3.47 -3.10
CA VAL A 10 6.09 3.95 -4.37
C VAL A 10 4.79 3.24 -4.70
N LEU A 11 4.73 1.91 -4.56
CA LEU A 11 3.50 1.14 -4.78
C LEU A 11 2.37 1.58 -3.83
N ALA A 12 2.67 1.72 -2.54
CA ALA A 12 1.70 2.20 -1.55
C ALA A 12 1.20 3.61 -1.91
N GLY A 13 2.08 4.50 -2.35
CA GLY A 13 1.72 5.84 -2.82
C GLY A 13 0.78 5.83 -4.03
N ILE A 14 1.04 4.98 -5.01
CA ILE A 14 0.21 4.82 -6.21
C ILE A 14 -1.19 4.28 -5.85
N PHE A 15 -1.27 3.28 -4.98
CA PHE A 15 -2.57 2.74 -4.57
C PHE A 15 -3.34 3.73 -3.69
N ALA A 16 -2.66 4.47 -2.82
CA ALA A 16 -3.28 5.49 -1.99
C ALA A 16 -3.83 6.65 -2.84
N SER A 17 -3.07 7.13 -3.83
CA SER A 17 -3.52 8.18 -4.74
C SER A 17 -4.67 7.71 -5.63
N GLY A 18 -4.60 6.49 -6.18
CA GLY A 18 -5.70 5.88 -6.93
C GLY A 18 -6.97 5.70 -6.10
N THR A 19 -6.82 5.37 -4.81
CA THR A 19 -7.94 5.32 -3.85
C THR A 19 -8.56 6.70 -3.65
N ALA A 20 -7.74 7.72 -3.40
CA ALA A 20 -8.20 9.09 -3.18
C ALA A 20 -8.92 9.64 -4.43
N LEU A 21 -8.34 9.45 -5.61
CA LEU A 21 -8.96 9.87 -6.87
C LEU A 21 -10.30 9.15 -7.12
N SER A 22 -10.35 7.83 -6.95
CA SER A 22 -11.59 7.07 -7.11
C SER A 22 -12.66 7.51 -6.12
N PHE A 23 -12.26 7.88 -4.89
CA PHE A 23 -13.17 8.38 -3.86
C PHE A 23 -13.70 9.79 -4.20
N VAL A 24 -12.85 10.68 -4.70
CA VAL A 24 -13.27 12.02 -5.15
C VAL A 24 -14.23 11.90 -6.33
N ILE A 25 -13.94 11.04 -7.31
CA ILE A 25 -14.85 10.78 -8.44
C ILE A 25 -16.18 10.24 -7.94
N PHE A 26 -16.18 9.30 -6.99
CA PHE A 26 -17.41 8.81 -6.37
C PHE A 26 -18.26 9.94 -5.74
N ILE A 27 -17.64 10.85 -4.99
CA ILE A 27 -18.35 11.99 -4.38
C ILE A 27 -18.96 12.90 -5.45
N VAL A 28 -18.20 13.18 -6.52
CA VAL A 28 -18.63 14.11 -7.57
C VAL A 28 -19.71 13.52 -8.47
N THR A 29 -19.57 12.25 -8.85
CA THR A 29 -20.45 11.59 -9.83
C THR A 29 -21.61 10.84 -9.18
N GLY A 30 -21.52 10.51 -7.88
CA GLY A 30 -22.51 9.69 -7.17
C GLY A 30 -22.59 8.24 -7.63
N ASP A 31 -21.69 7.81 -8.53
CA ASP A 31 -21.70 6.48 -9.13
C ASP A 31 -21.02 5.45 -8.21
N ASP A 32 -21.83 4.56 -7.65
CA ASP A 32 -21.45 3.54 -6.67
C ASP A 32 -20.35 2.58 -7.18
N LEU A 33 -20.15 2.51 -8.50
CA LEU A 33 -19.07 1.75 -9.12
C LEU A 33 -17.69 2.30 -8.75
N TRP A 34 -17.54 3.63 -8.69
CA TRP A 34 -16.32 4.30 -8.23
C TRP A 34 -16.12 4.16 -6.72
N GLY A 35 -17.21 4.15 -5.95
CA GLY A 35 -17.17 3.87 -4.50
C GLY A 35 -16.68 2.45 -4.19
N LYS A 36 -17.12 1.44 -4.96
CA LYS A 36 -16.60 0.07 -4.87
C LYS A 36 -15.11 0.00 -5.27
N ARG A 37 -14.70 0.68 -6.34
CA ARG A 37 -13.28 0.73 -6.76
C ARG A 37 -12.39 1.37 -5.69
N ALA A 38 -12.80 2.48 -5.10
CA ALA A 38 -12.07 3.13 -4.01
C ALA A 38 -11.89 2.20 -2.80
N ARG A 39 -12.94 1.47 -2.39
CA ARG A 39 -12.85 0.50 -1.29
C ARG A 39 -11.88 -0.66 -1.58
N ASN A 40 -11.89 -1.19 -2.80
CA ASN A 40 -10.97 -2.26 -3.20
C ASN A 40 -9.51 -1.76 -3.24
N LEU A 41 -9.28 -0.58 -3.82
CA LEU A 41 -7.95 0.04 -3.84
C LEU A 41 -7.43 0.35 -2.43
N ARG A 42 -8.31 0.76 -1.52
CA ARG A 42 -7.96 0.96 -0.10
C ARG A 42 -7.51 -0.35 0.54
N ARG A 43 -8.20 -1.46 0.31
CA ARG A 43 -7.79 -2.79 0.81
C ARG A 43 -6.43 -3.20 0.27
N LEU A 44 -6.17 -2.98 -1.02
CA LEU A 44 -4.87 -3.25 -1.63
C LEU A 44 -3.77 -2.38 -1.01
N THR A 45 -4.04 -1.10 -0.78
CA THR A 45 -3.11 -0.18 -0.10
C THR A 45 -2.75 -0.70 1.30
N SER A 46 -3.75 -1.15 2.07
CA SER A 46 -3.52 -1.74 3.40
C SER A 46 -2.73 -3.04 3.34
N ALA A 47 -2.99 -3.90 2.35
CA ALA A 47 -2.22 -5.14 2.16
C ALA A 47 -0.75 -4.86 1.83
N VAL A 48 -0.48 -3.88 0.96
CA VAL A 48 0.89 -3.46 0.63
C VAL A 48 1.61 -2.90 1.86
N LEU A 49 0.94 -2.08 2.68
CA LEU A 49 1.49 -1.56 3.93
C LEU A 49 1.83 -2.67 4.93
N LEU A 50 0.95 -3.65 5.10
CA LEU A 50 1.20 -4.80 5.98
C LEU A 50 2.40 -5.63 5.50
N LEU A 51 2.49 -5.86 4.20
CA LEU A 51 3.60 -6.58 3.59
C LEU A 51 4.93 -5.82 3.76
N MET A 52 4.88 -4.49 3.65
CA MET A 52 6.02 -3.60 3.89
C MET A 52 6.49 -3.64 5.36
N PHE A 53 5.56 -3.63 6.31
CA PHE A 53 5.86 -3.80 7.73
C PHE A 53 6.49 -5.17 7.99
N ASN A 54 5.92 -6.24 7.42
CA ASN A 54 6.41 -7.60 7.58
C ASN A 54 7.85 -7.74 7.04
N LEU A 55 8.12 -7.26 5.83
CA LEU A 55 9.46 -7.27 5.25
C LEU A 55 10.48 -6.45 6.05
N TRP A 56 10.06 -5.35 6.67
CA TRP A 56 10.94 -4.55 7.51
C TRP A 56 11.34 -5.30 8.79
N VAL A 57 10.37 -5.93 9.46
CA VAL A 57 10.61 -6.73 10.66
C VAL A 57 11.48 -7.95 10.34
N TRP A 58 11.09 -8.77 9.36
CA TRP A 58 11.85 -9.95 8.97
C TRP A 58 13.23 -9.60 8.42
N GLY A 59 13.33 -8.48 7.71
CA GLY A 59 14.61 -7.98 7.23
C GLY A 59 15.60 -7.63 8.33
N ARG A 60 15.11 -7.03 9.42
CA ARG A 60 15.90 -6.78 10.63
C ARG A 60 16.28 -8.09 11.33
N VAL A 61 15.34 -9.02 11.47
CA VAL A 61 15.58 -10.34 12.09
C VAL A 61 16.66 -11.11 11.33
N ILE A 62 16.55 -11.21 10.00
CA ILE A 62 17.56 -11.89 9.17
C ILE A 62 18.91 -11.20 9.27
N SER A 63 18.93 -9.86 9.27
CA SER A 63 20.18 -9.10 9.44
C SER A 63 20.85 -9.38 10.79
N ILE A 64 20.07 -9.53 11.85
CA ILE A 64 20.57 -9.88 13.19
C ILE A 64 21.14 -11.30 13.17
N ILE A 65 20.42 -12.28 12.60
CA ILE A 65 20.84 -13.68 12.53
C ILE A 65 22.13 -13.85 11.71
N ILE A 66 22.30 -13.10 10.61
CA ILE A 66 23.50 -13.23 9.76
C ILE A 66 24.73 -12.57 10.39
N HIS A 67 24.56 -11.48 11.15
CA HIS A 67 25.67 -10.77 11.79
C HIS A 67 26.08 -11.32 13.16
N TRP A 68 25.33 -12.28 13.70
CA TRP A 68 25.59 -12.91 15.00
C TRP A 68 26.14 -14.33 14.78
#